data_AF-A0A1F2X6X9-F1
#
_entry.id   AF-A0A1F2X6X9-F1
#
_cell.length_a   1.000
_cell.length_b   1.000
_cell.length_c   1.000
_cell.angle_alpha   90.00
_cell.angle_beta   90.00
_cell.angle_gamma   90.00
#
_symmetry.space_group_name_H-M   'P 1'
#
loop_
_entity.id
_entity.type
_entity.pdbx_description
1 polymer ?
#
loop_
_entity_poly.entity_id
_entity_poly.type
_entity_poly.pdbx_seq_one_letter_code
_entity_poly.pdbx_strand_id
1 'polypeptide(L)'
;MSCQRAASRVWRSVAIDVLQANWVPGAPTLYIGSGDDLRARVGLLLEFSHAGRDKSVFHWGGRLLWQLRDSGDLRISWRVEAKHRALEKALVEDFKSMYGVLPFANLRMPSGR
;
A
#
# COMPACT_ATOMS: atom_id res chain seq x y z
N MET A 1 -16.11 -38.10 12.15
CA MET A 1 -15.72 -37.59 10.82
C MET A 1 -15.50 -36.09 10.95
N SER A 2 -14.23 -35.67 11.03
CA SER A 2 -13.84 -34.26 11.22
C SER A 2 -13.68 -33.60 9.85
N CYS A 3 -14.54 -32.63 9.54
CA CYS A 3 -14.40 -31.78 8.35
C CYS A 3 -13.49 -30.60 8.71
N GLN A 4 -12.18 -30.77 8.60
CA GLN A 4 -11.25 -29.65 8.57
C GLN A 4 -11.35 -29.00 7.18
N ARG A 5 -12.19 -27.98 7.04
CA ARG A 5 -12.10 -27.05 5.92
C ARG A 5 -10.82 -26.23 6.09
N ALA A 6 -9.77 -26.58 5.36
CA ALA A 6 -8.63 -25.71 5.17
C ALA A 6 -9.14 -24.39 4.57
N ALA A 7 -9.11 -23.31 5.35
CA ALA A 7 -9.40 -21.98 4.88
C ALA A 7 -8.40 -21.62 3.78
N SER A 8 -8.88 -21.65 2.53
CA SER A 8 -8.08 -21.31 1.36
C SER A 8 -7.70 -19.83 1.49
N ARG A 9 -6.43 -19.53 1.77
CA ARG A 9 -5.94 -18.15 1.92
C ARG A 9 -5.99 -17.46 0.55
N VAL A 10 -7.11 -16.78 0.28
CA VAL A 10 -7.28 -15.92 -0.88
C VAL A 10 -6.56 -14.60 -0.57
N TRP A 11 -5.37 -14.42 -1.15
CA TRP A 11 -4.53 -13.24 -0.92
C TRP A 11 -5.01 -11.96 -1.62
N ARG A 12 -6.15 -12.02 -2.34
CA ARG A 12 -6.73 -10.88 -3.05
C ARG A 12 -7.35 -9.84 -2.13
N SER A 13 -7.99 -10.28 -1.05
CA SER A 13 -8.77 -9.40 -0.19
C SER A 13 -7.97 -8.99 1.04
N VAL A 14 -7.91 -7.69 1.29
CA VAL A 14 -7.50 -7.16 2.59
C VAL A 14 -8.72 -7.16 3.50
N ALA A 15 -8.56 -7.57 4.75
CA ALA A 15 -9.67 -7.56 5.70
C ALA A 15 -10.14 -6.11 5.95
N ILE A 16 -11.46 -5.93 6.11
CA ILE A 16 -12.06 -4.59 6.18
C ILE A 16 -11.56 -3.79 7.37
N ASP A 17 -11.27 -4.45 8.50
CA ASP A 17 -10.67 -3.88 9.69
C ASP A 17 -9.28 -3.29 9.42
N VAL A 18 -8.46 -3.99 8.62
CA VAL A 18 -7.15 -3.48 8.19
C VAL A 18 -7.33 -2.25 7.29
N LEU A 19 -8.30 -2.26 6.37
CA LEU A 19 -8.60 -1.09 5.54
C LEU A 19 -9.06 0.10 6.40
N GLN A 20 -10.00 -0.13 7.31
CA GLN A 20 -10.53 0.90 8.20
C GLN A 20 -9.46 1.46 9.14
N ALA A 21 -8.59 0.62 9.70
CA ALA A 21 -7.53 1.03 10.60
C ALA A 21 -6.45 1.90 9.93
N ASN A 22 -6.28 1.79 8.61
CA ASN A 22 -5.33 2.61 7.86
C ASN A 22 -6.00 3.82 7.17
N TRP A 23 -7.33 3.91 7.15
CA TRP A 23 -8.04 4.99 6.48
C TRP A 23 -7.91 6.29 7.25
N VAL A 24 -7.53 7.37 6.55
CA VAL A 24 -7.40 8.71 7.12
C VAL A 24 -8.41 9.63 6.45
N PRO A 25 -9.51 10.01 7.14
CA PRO A 25 -10.54 10.87 6.56
C PRO A 25 -9.97 12.19 6.04
N GLY A 26 -10.27 12.52 4.79
CA GLY A 26 -9.87 13.79 4.16
C GLY A 26 -8.41 13.87 3.70
N ALA A 27 -7.58 12.85 3.95
CA ALA A 27 -6.21 12.84 3.45
C ALA A 27 -6.19 12.57 1.92
N PRO A 28 -5.65 13.49 1.10
CA PRO A 28 -5.61 13.31 -0.36
C PRO A 28 -4.51 12.32 -0.80
N THR A 29 -3.51 12.09 0.05
CA THR A 29 -2.36 11.24 -0.25
C THR A 29 -2.52 9.88 0.42
N LEU A 30 -2.66 8.84 -0.38
CA LEU A 30 -2.85 7.47 0.10
C LEU A 30 -1.56 6.66 0.17
N TYR A 31 -0.54 7.06 -0.60
CA TYR A 31 0.72 6.35 -0.70
C TYR A 31 1.86 7.32 -1.01
N ILE A 32 3.00 7.11 -0.36
CA ILE A 32 4.24 7.82 -0.66
C ILE A 32 5.33 6.77 -0.83
N GLY A 33 6.03 6.82 -1.96
CA GLY A 33 7.10 5.88 -2.28
C GLY A 33 8.18 6.55 -3.11
N SER A 34 9.40 6.01 -3.04
CA SER A 34 10.46 6.35 -3.98
C SER A 34 10.98 5.13 -4.76
N GLY A 35 11.77 5.38 -5.79
CA GLY A 35 12.42 4.35 -6.59
C GLY A 35 13.46 4.96 -7.53
N ASP A 36 14.49 4.18 -7.85
CA ASP A 36 15.57 4.60 -8.75
C ASP A 36 15.09 4.71 -10.22
N ASP A 37 14.04 3.96 -10.56
CA ASP A 37 13.35 3.99 -11.86
C ASP A 37 11.83 4.17 -11.64
N LEU A 38 11.28 5.26 -12.19
CA LEU A 38 9.86 5.59 -12.08
C LEU A 38 8.97 4.55 -12.77
N ARG A 39 9.34 4.08 -13.97
CA ARG A 39 8.56 3.11 -14.74
C ARG A 39 8.51 1.78 -13.99
N ALA A 40 9.65 1.32 -13.48
CA ALA A 40 9.71 0.11 -12.66
C ALA A 40 8.87 0.26 -11.40
N ARG A 41 8.95 1.41 -10.72
CA ARG A 41 8.20 1.67 -9.49
C ARG A 41 6.69 1.69 -9.72
N VAL A 42 6.22 2.39 -10.76
CA VAL A 42 4.80 2.44 -11.13
C VAL A 42 4.33 1.08 -11.64
N GLY A 43 5.14 0.37 -12.43
CA GLY A 43 4.85 -0.99 -12.88
C GLY A 43 4.60 -1.93 -11.71
N LEU A 44 5.43 -1.86 -10.67
CA LEU A 44 5.23 -2.64 -9.45
C LEU A 44 3.94 -2.27 -8.72
N LEU A 45 3.55 -0.98 -8.70
CA LEU A 45 2.27 -0.55 -8.12
C LEU A 45 1.07 -1.15 -8.87
N LEU A 46 1.15 -1.18 -10.20
CA LEU A 46 0.13 -1.77 -11.07
C LEU A 46 0.08 -3.29 -10.95
N GLU A 47 1.21 -3.97 -10.74
CA GLU A 47 1.23 -5.42 -10.51
C GLU A 47 0.38 -5.83 -9.30
N PHE A 48 0.27 -4.98 -8.27
CA PHE A 48 -0.63 -5.23 -7.14
C PHE A 48 -2.11 -5.24 -7.51
N SER A 49 -2.51 -4.56 -8.59
CA SER A 49 -3.90 -4.58 -9.09
C SER A 49 -4.29 -5.96 -9.61
N HIS A 50 -3.30 -6.74 -10.07
CA HIS A 50 -3.49 -8.05 -10.70
C HIS A 50 -3.08 -9.22 -9.80
N ALA A 51 -2.53 -8.97 -8.60
CA ALA A 51 -1.93 -10.00 -7.75
C ALA A 51 -2.95 -11.09 -7.34
N GLY A 52 -2.92 -12.19 -8.11
CA GLY A 52 -3.40 -13.52 -7.75
C GLY A 52 -2.40 -14.29 -6.88
N ARG A 53 -2.74 -15.53 -6.54
CA ARG A 53 -2.26 -16.39 -5.43
C ARG A 53 -0.74 -16.68 -5.31
N ASP A 54 0.15 -16.07 -6.06
CA ASP A 54 1.43 -16.72 -6.37
C ASP A 54 2.64 -15.78 -6.50
N LYS A 55 2.47 -14.46 -6.37
CA LYS A 55 3.63 -13.55 -6.24
C LYS A 55 3.85 -13.18 -4.77
N SER A 56 4.98 -13.63 -4.23
CA SER A 56 5.56 -13.11 -2.98
C SER A 56 5.97 -11.66 -3.21
N VAL A 57 5.02 -10.73 -3.08
CA VAL A 57 5.31 -9.32 -3.33
C VAL A 57 5.79 -8.66 -2.04
N PHE A 58 7.06 -8.26 -2.04
CA PHE A 58 7.81 -7.65 -0.93
C PHE A 58 7.23 -6.34 -0.38
N HIS A 59 6.17 -5.76 -0.98
CA HIS A 59 5.50 -4.57 -0.47
C HIS A 59 4.00 -4.80 -0.31
N TRP A 60 3.61 -5.32 0.85
CA TRP A 60 2.21 -5.66 1.14
C TRP A 60 1.25 -4.47 1.04
N GLY A 61 1.75 -3.23 1.23
CA GLY A 61 0.92 -2.03 1.34
C GLY A 61 0.24 -1.58 0.04
N GLY A 62 0.87 -1.80 -1.11
CA GLY A 62 0.32 -1.38 -2.41
C GLY A 62 -1.03 -2.01 -2.74
N ARG A 63 -1.38 -3.16 -2.13
CA ARG A 63 -2.68 -3.81 -2.34
C ARG A 63 -3.85 -3.04 -1.75
N LEU A 64 -3.63 -2.21 -0.71
CA LEU A 64 -4.72 -1.44 -0.09
C LEU A 64 -5.34 -0.46 -1.08
N LEU A 65 -4.53 0.17 -1.93
CA LEU A 65 -5.00 1.09 -2.98
C LEU A 65 -6.05 0.45 -3.89
N TRP A 66 -5.85 -0.81 -4.24
CA TRP A 66 -6.71 -1.57 -5.14
C TRP A 66 -7.97 -2.15 -4.48
N GLN A 67 -8.15 -1.96 -3.17
CA GLN A 67 -9.40 -2.30 -2.47
C GLN A 67 -10.40 -1.12 -2.47
N LEU A 68 -9.99 0.05 -2.95
CA LEU A 68 -10.87 1.20 -3.08
C LEU A 68 -11.82 1.01 -4.27
N ARG A 69 -13.09 1.35 -4.05
CA ARG A 69 -14.16 1.27 -5.06
C ARG A 69 -13.83 2.12 -6.29
N ASP A 70 -13.22 3.27 -6.06
CA ASP A 70 -12.77 4.29 -7.00
C ASP A 70 -11.26 4.20 -7.29
N SER A 71 -10.66 3.01 -7.13
CA SER A 71 -9.21 2.81 -7.40
C SER A 71 -8.78 3.18 -8.82
N GLY A 72 -9.70 3.15 -9.80
CA GLY A 72 -9.44 3.61 -11.17
C GLY A 72 -9.24 5.13 -11.33
N ASP A 73 -9.68 5.91 -10.34
CA ASP A 73 -9.59 7.38 -10.34
C ASP A 73 -8.34 7.89 -9.60
N LEU A 74 -7.53 6.97 -9.05
CA LEU A 74 -6.31 7.30 -8.34
C LEU A 74 -5.31 8.01 -9.26
N ARG A 75 -4.83 9.17 -8.80
CA ARG A 75 -3.83 9.96 -9.52
C ARG A 75 -2.43 9.63 -9.03
N ILE A 76 -1.52 9.37 -9.96
CA ILE A 76 -0.10 9.20 -9.68
C ILE A 76 0.61 10.51 -10.03
N SER A 77 1.31 11.08 -9.05
CA SER A 77 2.19 12.23 -9.23
C SER A 77 3.63 11.83 -8.91
N TRP A 78 4.61 12.38 -9.63
CA TRP A 78 6.02 12.09 -9.41
C TRP A 78 6.88 13.36 -9.50
N ARG A 79 8.06 13.29 -8.89
CA ARG A 79 9.11 14.30 -9.00
C ARG A 79 10.45 13.60 -9.13
N VAL A 80 11.30 14.07 -10.05
CA VAL A 80 12.69 13.60 -10.15
C VAL A 80 13.51 14.26 -9.03
N GLU A 81 14.26 13.45 -8.29
CA GLU A 81 15.05 13.91 -7.15
C GLU A 81 16.29 13.03 -6.96
N ALA A 82 17.46 13.64 -6.83
CA ALA A 82 18.71 12.90 -6.62
C ALA A 82 18.72 12.21 -5.26
N LYS A 83 18.18 12.87 -4.23
CA LYS A 83 18.07 12.31 -2.87
C LYS A 83 16.67 11.77 -2.57
N HIS A 84 16.07 11.05 -3.52
CA HIS A 84 14.66 10.61 -3.46
C HIS A 84 14.30 9.84 -2.17
N ARG A 85 15.22 9.02 -1.64
CA ARG A 85 15.00 8.28 -0.38
C ARG A 85 14.88 9.20 0.83
N ALA A 86 15.68 10.27 0.87
CA ALA A 86 15.61 11.26 1.93
C ALA A 86 14.33 12.09 1.83
N LEU A 87 13.94 12.46 0.59
CA LEU A 87 12.68 13.16 0.33
C LEU A 87 11.46 12.31 0.72
N GLU A 88 11.41 11.04 0.33
CA GLU A 88 10.35 10.10 0.72
C GLU A 88 10.21 10.04 2.24
N LYS A 89 11.33 9.87 2.96
CA LYS A 89 11.32 9.83 4.42
C LYS A 89 10.75 11.13 5.00
N ALA A 90 11.17 12.29 4.47
CA ALA A 90 10.65 13.58 4.92
C ALA A 90 9.14 13.71 4.66
N LEU A 91 8.67 13.40 3.45
CA LEU A 91 7.24 13.47 3.10
C LEU A 91 6.38 12.50 3.93
N VAL A 92 6.88 11.31 4.24
CA VAL A 92 6.21 10.35 5.12
C VAL A 92 6.14 10.89 6.56
N GLU A 93 7.20 11.50 7.06
CA GLU A 93 7.20 12.10 8.41
C GLU A 93 6.33 13.35 8.47
N ASP A 94 6.29 14.17 7.42
CA ASP A 94 5.38 15.32 7.31
C ASP A 94 3.91 14.86 7.33
N PHE A 95 3.58 13.82 6.56
CA PHE A 95 2.25 13.22 6.60
C PHE A 95 1.92 12.71 8.01
N LYS A 96 2.86 12.00 8.65
CA LYS A 96 2.68 11.49 10.00
C LYS A 96 2.56 12.60 11.05
N SER A 97 3.24 13.72 10.86
CA SER A 97 3.12 14.90 11.72
C SER A 97 1.76 15.57 11.56
N MET A 98 1.21 15.59 10.34
CA MET A 98 -0.10 16.18 10.03
C MET A 98 -1.28 15.32 10.49
N TYR A 99 -1.20 14.00 10.30
CA TYR A 99 -2.33 13.07 10.52
C TYR A 99 -2.13 12.09 11.68
N GLY A 100 -0.96 12.06 12.32
CA GLY A 100 -0.63 11.15 13.42
C GLY A 100 -0.32 9.71 13.00
N VAL A 101 -0.59 9.34 11.75
CA VAL A 101 -0.43 7.98 11.19
C VAL A 101 0.24 8.01 9.82
N LEU A 102 0.59 6.85 9.28
CA LEU A 102 1.15 6.74 7.92
C LEU A 102 0.05 6.88 6.85
N PRO A 103 0.41 7.20 5.59
CA PRO A 103 -0.53 7.11 4.48
C PRO A 103 -1.17 5.72 4.39
N PHE A 104 -2.42 5.67 3.92
CA PHE A 104 -3.27 4.47 3.86
C PHE A 104 -2.55 3.19 3.40
N ALA A 105 -1.72 3.27 2.35
CA ALA A 105 -1.01 2.12 1.76
C ALA A 105 0.47 2.03 2.17
N ASN A 106 0.94 2.86 3.09
CA ASN A 106 2.27 2.79 3.69
C ASN A 106 2.21 1.90 4.95
N LEU A 107 2.00 0.60 4.78
CA LEU A 107 1.84 -0.33 5.89
C LEU A 107 3.08 -0.38 6.80
N ARG A 108 2.82 -0.39 8.12
CA ARG A 108 3.70 -1.06 9.09
C ARG A 108 3.35 -2.54 9.05
N MET A 109 4.33 -3.39 8.77
CA MET A 109 4.15 -4.81 9.12
C MET A 109 3.85 -4.87 10.62
N PRO A 110 2.78 -5.55 11.07
CA PRO A 110 2.59 -5.78 12.49
C PRO A 110 3.84 -6.49 13.01
N SER A 111 4.52 -5.91 13.99
CA SER A 111 5.58 -6.58 14.74
C SER A 111 4.91 -7.64 15.61
N GLY A 112 4.78 -8.85 15.08
CA GLY A 112 4.13 -9.95 15.80
C GLY A 112 3.68 -11.06 14.86
N ARG A 113 4.60 -11.95 14.52
CA ARG A 113 4.30 -13.37 14.38
C ARG A 113 5.53 -14.19 14.77
#